data_AF-A0A2N3BWS3-F1
#
_entry.id   AF-A0A2N3BWS3-F1
#
_cell.length_a   1.000
_cell.length_b   1.000
_cell.length_c   1.000
_cell.angle_alpha   90.00
_cell.angle_beta   90.00
_cell.angle_gamma   90.00
#
_symmetry.space_group_name_H-M   'P 1'
#
loop_
_entity.id
_entity.type
_entity.pdbx_description
1 polymer ?
#
loop_
_entity_poly.entity_id
_entity_poly.type
_entity_poly.pdbx_seq_one_letter_code
_entity_poly.pdbx_strand_id
1 'polypeptide(L)'
;MTTTTEPTRAWTGPAILTFGFRPFLFGAAVWAMLAMVFWVPMQSGHLMLPTAFDPLSWHAQEFLFGYLGAVVAGFLLTAVPNWTGRLPIVGWRLGVLAGLWLAGRLAVCVSGGLTAGQIAVADLAFPVVFALAIGREIVAGRNWRNLIVLAMLGDFILGNALFHWEAARGDHAAQGYGLGLGLGTAIMMIAVKRGRRVPSITSNWLVKRRSSVLPVPPMQSFDKAALVALVVSLALWVGLPLGSLTGVALALAGVLHALRLTRRAGHRTFAEPLVKVLHAGYAVFFLSPSIPVRPPLRPWLRARLRPSSFCAGLFRPVTGRAGLAHRGGGRCAPCDPLGLGTMTGPCATDRQGGGLPYPGAVHRAPKSVLLGVSPLP
;
A
#
# COMPACT_ATOMS: atom_id res chain seq x y z
N MET A 1 -27.83 -19.53 7.64
CA MET A 1 -27.12 -18.40 7.00
C MET A 1 -25.72 -18.37 7.57
N THR A 2 -24.72 -18.84 6.83
CA THR A 2 -23.35 -18.82 7.33
C THR A 2 -22.84 -17.38 7.34
N THR A 3 -22.38 -16.91 8.49
CA THR A 3 -21.84 -15.55 8.61
C THR A 3 -20.45 -15.49 8.00
N THR A 4 -20.04 -14.33 7.48
CA THR A 4 -18.71 -14.15 6.84
C THR A 4 -17.53 -14.46 7.75
N THR A 5 -17.75 -14.60 9.07
CA THR A 5 -16.77 -14.90 10.11
C THR A 5 -16.66 -16.39 10.46
N GLU A 6 -17.58 -17.23 9.97
CA GLU A 6 -17.66 -18.65 10.31
C GLU A 6 -16.47 -19.49 9.79
N PRO A 7 -15.99 -19.31 8.53
CA PRO A 7 -14.81 -20.03 8.04
C PRO A 7 -13.53 -19.67 8.80
N THR A 8 -13.40 -18.42 9.25
CA THR A 8 -12.27 -17.96 10.06
C THR A 8 -12.30 -18.54 11.48
N ARG A 9 -13.49 -18.79 12.04
CA ARG A 9 -13.63 -19.41 13.37
C ARG A 9 -13.50 -20.93 13.34
N ALA A 10 -13.85 -21.55 12.23
CA ALA A 10 -13.74 -23.00 12.04
C ALA A 10 -12.31 -23.49 11.71
N TRP A 11 -11.37 -22.58 11.42
CA TRP A 11 -9.99 -22.95 11.09
C TRP A 11 -9.17 -23.28 12.34
N THR A 12 -8.70 -24.52 12.43
CA THR A 12 -7.88 -25.04 13.54
C THR A 12 -6.38 -25.11 13.22
N GLY A 13 -5.95 -24.72 12.02
CA GLY A 13 -4.55 -24.74 11.60
C GLY A 13 -3.73 -23.53 12.05
N PRO A 14 -2.51 -23.32 11.49
CA PRO A 14 -1.61 -22.24 11.89
C PRO A 14 -2.27 -20.85 11.84
N ALA A 15 -2.07 -20.05 12.89
CA ALA A 15 -2.70 -18.73 13.06
C ALA A 15 -2.36 -17.72 11.95
N ILE A 16 -1.24 -17.94 11.23
CA ILE A 16 -0.85 -17.10 10.09
C ILE A 16 -1.79 -17.29 8.89
N LEU A 17 -2.46 -18.44 8.77
CA LEU A 17 -3.37 -18.75 7.66
C LEU A 17 -4.83 -18.39 7.93
N THR A 18 -5.13 -17.83 9.10
CA THR A 18 -6.49 -17.44 9.49
C THR A 18 -7.00 -16.26 8.67
N PHE A 19 -6.16 -15.27 8.37
CA PHE A 19 -6.55 -14.09 7.61
C PHE A 19 -5.63 -13.85 6.43
N GLY A 20 -6.22 -13.59 5.26
CA GLY A 20 -5.48 -13.37 4.02
C GLY A 20 -4.40 -12.30 4.08
N PHE A 21 -4.56 -11.25 4.90
CA PHE A 21 -3.53 -10.21 5.02
C PHE A 21 -2.31 -10.64 5.82
N ARG A 22 -2.44 -11.61 6.74
CA ARG A 22 -1.36 -11.96 7.68
C ARG A 22 -0.11 -12.51 6.97
N PRO A 23 -0.18 -13.56 6.15
CA PRO A 23 1.03 -14.15 5.57
C PRO A 23 1.68 -13.19 4.58
N PHE A 24 0.89 -12.43 3.82
CA PHE A 24 1.40 -11.52 2.82
C PHE A 24 1.96 -10.22 3.40
N LEU A 25 1.30 -9.58 4.36
CA LEU A 25 1.84 -8.35 4.95
C LEU A 25 3.04 -8.63 5.86
N PHE A 26 3.00 -9.74 6.62
CA PHE A 26 4.16 -10.17 7.39
C PHE A 26 5.31 -10.60 6.47
N GLY A 27 5.02 -11.42 5.46
CA GLY A 27 6.00 -11.84 4.45
C GLY A 27 6.61 -10.65 3.72
N ALA A 28 5.81 -9.65 3.32
CA ALA A 28 6.30 -8.43 2.71
C ALA A 28 7.26 -7.66 3.63
N ALA A 29 6.93 -7.51 4.91
CA ALA A 29 7.79 -6.82 5.88
C ALA A 29 9.13 -7.54 6.07
N VAL A 30 9.10 -8.86 6.25
CA VAL A 30 10.30 -9.69 6.36
C VAL A 30 11.14 -9.61 5.08
N TRP A 31 10.49 -9.75 3.93
CA TRP A 31 11.17 -9.70 2.63
C TRP A 31 11.78 -8.35 2.35
N ALA A 32 11.13 -7.23 2.67
CA ALA A 32 11.71 -5.91 2.50
C ALA A 32 13.00 -5.73 3.33
N MET A 33 13.04 -6.26 4.56
CA MET A 33 14.25 -6.27 5.37
C MET A 33 15.35 -7.12 4.74
N LEU A 34 15.03 -8.37 4.36
CA LEU A 34 15.99 -9.28 3.72
C LEU A 34 16.53 -8.71 2.40
N ALA A 35 15.65 -8.17 1.55
CA ALA A 35 16.03 -7.58 0.28
C ALA A 35 16.97 -6.39 0.47
N MET A 36 16.79 -5.55 1.51
CA MET A 36 17.75 -4.49 1.84
C MET A 36 19.08 -5.03 2.36
N VAL A 37 19.03 -6.03 3.23
CA VAL A 37 20.23 -6.69 3.78
C VAL A 37 21.06 -7.34 2.68
N PHE A 38 20.43 -7.89 1.64
CA PHE A 38 21.15 -8.43 0.48
C PHE A 38 21.60 -7.35 -0.49
N TRP A 39 20.75 -6.36 -0.76
CA TRP A 39 21.03 -5.36 -1.77
C TRP A 39 22.16 -4.39 -1.40
N VAL A 40 22.24 -3.93 -0.14
CA VAL A 40 23.25 -2.94 0.29
C VAL A 40 24.69 -3.48 0.13
N PRO A 41 25.01 -4.71 0.58
CA PRO A 41 26.29 -5.36 0.30
C PRO A 41 26.52 -5.64 -1.19
N MET A 42 25.47 -6.01 -1.92
CA MET A 42 25.56 -6.29 -3.36
C MET A 42 25.92 -5.03 -4.16
N GLN A 43 25.37 -3.88 -3.79
CA GLN A 43 25.66 -2.59 -4.43
C GLN A 43 27.07 -2.07 -4.11
N SER A 44 27.63 -2.46 -2.96
CA SER A 44 28.99 -2.09 -2.53
C SER A 44 30.06 -3.10 -2.99
N GLY A 45 29.66 -4.18 -3.69
CA GLY A 45 30.57 -5.21 -4.19
C GLY A 45 31.04 -6.22 -3.14
N HIS A 46 30.51 -6.17 -1.91
CA HIS A 46 30.85 -7.08 -0.82
C HIS A 46 30.10 -8.43 -0.89
N LEU A 47 29.03 -8.51 -1.68
CA LEU A 47 28.22 -9.71 -1.86
C LEU A 47 27.88 -9.87 -3.34
N MET A 48 28.05 -11.07 -3.89
CA MET A 48 27.51 -11.41 -5.21
C MET A 48 26.53 -12.55 -5.04
N LEU A 49 25.23 -12.25 -5.15
CA LEU A 49 24.25 -13.32 -5.23
C LEU A 49 24.41 -14.06 -6.56
N PRO A 50 24.11 -15.37 -6.60
CA PRO A 50 24.07 -16.14 -7.85
C PRO A 50 22.79 -15.77 -8.61
N THR A 51 22.70 -14.52 -9.04
CA THR A 51 21.56 -13.95 -9.78
C THR A 51 22.00 -13.59 -11.19
N ALA A 52 21.12 -13.84 -12.17
CA ALA A 52 21.33 -13.41 -13.55
C ALA A 52 21.06 -11.90 -13.75
N PHE A 53 20.36 -11.28 -12.79
CA PHE A 53 20.05 -9.85 -12.81
C PHE A 53 21.22 -9.01 -12.30
N ASP A 54 21.42 -7.83 -12.87
CA ASP A 54 22.28 -6.82 -12.27
C ASP A 54 21.71 -6.34 -10.92
N PRO A 55 22.55 -5.81 -10.00
CA PRO A 55 22.11 -5.43 -8.66
C PRO A 55 20.94 -4.43 -8.62
N LEU A 56 20.82 -3.54 -9.61
CA LEU A 56 19.76 -2.54 -9.66
C LEU A 56 18.45 -3.16 -10.16
N SER A 57 18.50 -3.97 -11.22
CA SER A 57 17.33 -4.71 -11.72
C SER A 57 16.79 -5.69 -10.70
N TRP A 58 17.67 -6.42 -10.00
CA TRP A 58 17.27 -7.31 -8.91
C TRP A 58 16.50 -6.55 -7.82
N HIS A 59 17.03 -5.42 -7.36
CA HIS A 59 16.34 -4.58 -6.37
C HIS A 59 14.99 -4.07 -6.85
N ALA A 60 14.94 -3.55 -8.09
CA ALA A 60 13.71 -3.02 -8.65
C ALA A 60 12.64 -4.11 -8.73
N GLN A 61 13.02 -5.32 -9.16
CA GLN A 61 12.14 -6.49 -9.23
C GLN A 61 11.61 -6.91 -7.85
N GLU A 62 12.51 -6.96 -6.87
CA GLU A 62 12.16 -7.41 -5.53
C GLU A 62 11.24 -6.44 -4.79
N PHE A 63 11.43 -5.12 -4.97
CA PHE A 63 10.57 -4.12 -4.35
C PHE A 63 9.24 -3.95 -5.08
N LEU A 64 9.26 -3.91 -6.41
CA LEU A 64 8.07 -3.62 -7.19
C LEU A 64 7.16 -4.84 -7.30
N PHE A 65 7.66 -6.00 -7.70
CA PHE A 65 6.81 -7.16 -7.95
C PHE A 65 6.74 -8.10 -6.73
N GLY A 66 7.80 -8.17 -5.94
CA GLY A 66 7.85 -8.99 -4.72
C GLY A 66 7.13 -8.37 -3.54
N TYR A 67 7.73 -7.32 -2.98
CA TYR A 67 7.23 -6.62 -1.81
C TYR A 67 5.87 -5.99 -2.08
N LEU A 68 5.77 -5.12 -3.08
CA LEU A 68 4.51 -4.43 -3.36
C LEU A 68 3.43 -5.42 -3.85
N GLY A 69 3.80 -6.44 -4.64
CA GLY A 69 2.88 -7.52 -5.01
C GLY A 69 2.25 -8.23 -3.80
N ALA A 70 3.06 -8.55 -2.77
CA ALA A 70 2.56 -9.10 -1.52
C ALA A 70 1.66 -8.12 -0.76
N VAL A 71 2.04 -6.83 -0.67
CA VAL A 71 1.20 -5.80 -0.02
C VAL A 71 -0.16 -5.68 -0.72
N VAL A 72 -0.17 -5.67 -2.05
CA VAL A 72 -1.39 -5.64 -2.87
C VAL A 72 -2.24 -6.88 -2.61
N ALA A 73 -1.64 -8.06 -2.56
CA ALA A 73 -2.36 -9.30 -2.28
C ALA A 73 -3.01 -9.29 -0.90
N GLY A 74 -2.25 -8.90 0.14
CA GLY A 74 -2.79 -8.78 1.50
C GLY A 74 -3.95 -7.77 1.59
N PHE A 75 -3.85 -6.66 0.87
CA PHE A 75 -4.94 -5.68 0.76
C PHE A 75 -6.17 -6.24 0.02
N LEU A 76 -5.98 -6.93 -1.09
CA LEU A 76 -7.09 -7.43 -1.91
C LEU A 76 -7.80 -8.62 -1.26
N LEU A 77 -7.07 -9.50 -0.58
CA LEU A 77 -7.66 -10.61 0.17
C LEU A 77 -8.58 -10.16 1.30
N THR A 78 -8.39 -8.94 1.82
CA THR A 78 -9.32 -8.34 2.79
C THR A 78 -10.39 -7.48 2.13
N ALA A 79 -10.08 -6.84 1.00
CA ALA A 79 -11.00 -5.96 0.31
C ALA A 79 -12.10 -6.70 -0.47
N VAL A 80 -11.74 -7.78 -1.16
CA VAL A 80 -12.62 -8.48 -2.10
C VAL A 80 -13.80 -9.17 -1.40
N PRO A 81 -13.64 -9.85 -0.25
CA PRO A 81 -14.79 -10.39 0.50
C PRO A 81 -15.78 -9.30 0.90
N ASN A 82 -15.27 -8.12 1.31
CA ASN A 82 -16.12 -6.97 1.67
C ASN A 82 -16.87 -6.38 0.47
N TRP A 83 -16.34 -6.47 -0.74
CA TRP A 83 -16.99 -5.97 -1.94
C TRP A 83 -17.99 -6.94 -2.55
N THR A 84 -17.74 -8.24 -2.38
CA THR A 84 -18.51 -9.32 -3.03
C THR A 84 -19.52 -9.98 -2.10
N GLY A 85 -19.38 -9.77 -0.78
CA GLY A 85 -20.18 -10.46 0.24
C GLY A 85 -19.86 -11.96 0.36
N ARG A 86 -18.85 -12.45 -0.35
CA ARG A 86 -18.45 -13.87 -0.35
C ARG A 86 -17.48 -14.19 0.78
N LEU A 87 -17.32 -15.47 1.04
CA LEU A 87 -16.44 -15.96 2.10
C LEU A 87 -14.97 -15.66 1.75
N PRO A 88 -14.15 -15.25 2.75
CA PRO A 88 -12.73 -14.99 2.53
C PRO A 88 -11.97 -16.28 2.20
N ILE A 89 -10.88 -16.15 1.44
CA ILE A 89 -9.93 -17.25 1.21
C ILE A 89 -9.14 -17.47 2.50
N VAL A 90 -9.29 -18.64 3.11
CA VAL A 90 -8.66 -19.02 4.39
C VAL A 90 -7.94 -20.36 4.27
N GLY A 91 -7.00 -20.61 5.18
CA GLY A 91 -6.38 -21.92 5.36
C GLY A 91 -5.39 -22.32 4.27
N TRP A 92 -5.43 -23.59 3.84
CA TRP A 92 -4.40 -24.15 2.95
C TRP A 92 -4.32 -23.48 1.57
N ARG A 93 -5.45 -22.98 1.04
CA ARG A 93 -5.48 -22.21 -0.22
C ARG A 93 -4.62 -20.94 -0.13
N LEU A 94 -4.61 -20.31 1.05
CA LEU A 94 -3.77 -19.15 1.33
C LEU A 94 -2.29 -19.57 1.49
N GLY A 95 -2.05 -20.73 2.09
CA GLY A 95 -0.71 -21.33 2.20
C GLY A 95 -0.08 -21.59 0.83
N VAL A 96 -0.84 -22.14 -0.12
CA VAL A 96 -0.38 -22.34 -1.51
C VAL A 96 0.00 -21.02 -2.17
N LEU A 97 -0.84 -19.98 -2.05
CA LEU A 97 -0.53 -18.66 -2.61
C LEU A 97 0.74 -18.06 -1.99
N ALA A 98 0.91 -18.17 -0.67
CA ALA A 98 2.10 -17.69 0.02
C ALA A 98 3.36 -18.49 -0.37
N GLY A 99 3.22 -19.81 -0.57
CA GLY A 99 4.28 -20.68 -1.04
C GLY A 99 4.71 -20.35 -2.47
N LEU A 100 3.76 -20.11 -3.38
CA LEU A 100 4.04 -19.65 -4.74
C LEU A 100 4.78 -18.31 -4.74
N TRP A 101 4.35 -17.37 -3.90
CA TRP A 101 5.01 -16.08 -3.76
C TRP A 101 6.46 -16.24 -3.29
N LEU A 102 6.69 -17.04 -2.24
CA LEU A 102 8.02 -17.30 -1.72
C LEU A 102 8.91 -18.04 -2.74
N ALA A 103 8.35 -18.99 -3.49
CA ALA A 103 9.07 -19.72 -4.53
C ALA A 103 9.58 -18.77 -5.63
N GLY A 104 8.76 -17.81 -6.09
CA GLY A 104 9.19 -16.80 -7.05
C GLY A 104 10.37 -15.97 -6.54
N ARG A 105 10.31 -15.55 -5.26
CA ARG A 105 11.40 -14.79 -4.62
C ARG A 105 12.71 -15.57 -4.56
N LEU A 106 12.63 -16.83 -4.14
CA LEU A 106 13.81 -17.71 -4.10
C LEU A 106 14.37 -17.94 -5.50
N ALA A 107 13.51 -18.15 -6.51
CA ALA A 107 13.92 -18.33 -7.89
C ALA A 107 14.66 -17.11 -8.46
N VAL A 108 14.24 -15.88 -8.12
CA VAL A 108 14.94 -14.66 -8.52
C VAL A 108 16.30 -14.53 -7.80
N CYS A 109 16.38 -14.87 -6.51
CA CYS A 109 17.65 -14.86 -5.76
C CYS A 109 18.71 -15.84 -6.27
N VAL A 110 18.30 -17.02 -6.75
CA VAL A 110 19.19 -18.07 -7.26
C VAL A 110 19.17 -18.18 -8.79
N SER A 111 18.73 -17.12 -9.46
CA SER A 111 18.49 -17.10 -10.91
C SER A 111 19.72 -17.45 -11.76
N GLY A 112 20.94 -17.30 -11.23
CA GLY A 112 22.17 -17.69 -11.92
C GLY A 112 22.30 -19.20 -12.19
N GLY A 113 21.54 -20.05 -11.48
CA GLY A 113 21.48 -21.50 -11.72
C GLY A 113 20.26 -21.98 -12.50
N LEU A 114 19.36 -21.06 -12.91
CA LEU A 114 18.08 -21.38 -13.54
C LEU A 114 18.00 -20.79 -14.95
N THR A 115 17.19 -21.41 -15.81
CA THR A 115 16.87 -20.82 -17.12
C THR A 115 15.93 -19.63 -16.96
N ALA A 116 16.02 -18.64 -17.87
CA ALA A 116 15.14 -17.47 -17.87
C ALA A 116 13.65 -17.84 -17.82
N GLY A 117 13.25 -18.89 -18.53
CA GLY A 117 11.87 -19.38 -18.52
C GLY A 117 11.42 -19.92 -17.15
N GLN A 118 12.28 -20.66 -16.45
CA GLN A 118 11.97 -21.19 -15.11
C GLN A 118 11.79 -20.06 -14.09
N ILE A 119 12.65 -19.04 -14.16
CA ILE A 119 12.58 -17.86 -13.28
C ILE A 119 11.27 -17.11 -13.53
N ALA A 120 10.96 -16.82 -14.80
CA ALA A 120 9.74 -16.12 -15.18
C ALA A 120 8.48 -16.88 -14.75
N VAL A 121 8.44 -18.20 -14.95
CA VAL A 121 7.29 -19.04 -14.54
C VAL A 121 7.14 -19.06 -13.02
N ALA A 122 8.22 -19.26 -12.27
CA ALA A 122 8.18 -19.26 -10.81
C ALA A 122 7.70 -17.91 -10.26
N ASP A 123 8.15 -16.81 -10.85
CA ASP A 123 7.81 -15.47 -10.40
C ASP A 123 6.39 -15.02 -10.80
N LEU A 124 5.93 -15.39 -12.00
CA LEU A 124 4.59 -15.07 -12.49
C LEU A 124 3.50 -16.00 -11.94
N ALA A 125 3.85 -17.19 -11.45
CA ALA A 125 2.89 -18.16 -10.93
C ALA A 125 2.01 -17.55 -9.82
N PHE A 126 2.62 -16.85 -8.86
CA PHE A 126 1.87 -16.20 -7.79
C PHE A 126 0.86 -15.15 -8.29
N PRO A 127 1.27 -14.07 -8.98
CA PRO A 127 0.33 -13.01 -9.33
C PRO A 127 -0.74 -13.49 -10.32
N VAL A 128 -0.43 -14.44 -11.21
CA VAL A 128 -1.41 -15.05 -12.13
C VAL A 128 -2.45 -15.87 -11.37
N VAL A 129 -2.03 -16.82 -10.53
CA VAL A 129 -2.96 -17.65 -9.74
C VAL A 129 -3.79 -16.77 -8.80
N PHE A 130 -3.16 -15.74 -8.22
CA PHE A 130 -3.84 -14.77 -7.39
C PHE A 130 -4.90 -13.97 -8.16
N ALA A 131 -4.59 -13.47 -9.35
CA ALA A 131 -5.52 -12.74 -10.20
C ALA A 131 -6.72 -13.62 -10.61
N LEU A 132 -6.48 -14.88 -10.96
CA LEU A 132 -7.55 -15.83 -11.29
C LEU A 132 -8.46 -16.09 -10.07
N ALA A 133 -7.88 -16.31 -8.89
CA ALA A 133 -8.63 -16.52 -7.66
C ALA A 133 -9.53 -15.31 -7.33
N ILE A 134 -8.97 -14.11 -7.35
CA ILE A 134 -9.72 -12.87 -7.08
C ILE A 134 -10.75 -12.59 -8.19
N GLY A 135 -10.38 -12.78 -9.45
CA GLY A 135 -11.28 -12.58 -10.59
C GLY A 135 -12.51 -13.47 -10.51
N ARG A 136 -12.33 -14.74 -10.15
CA ARG A 136 -13.43 -15.67 -9.91
C ARG A 136 -14.39 -15.16 -8.83
N GLU A 137 -13.87 -14.64 -7.72
CA GLU A 137 -14.72 -14.10 -6.63
C GLU A 137 -15.46 -12.82 -7.04
N ILE A 138 -14.83 -11.93 -7.82
CA ILE A 138 -15.46 -10.68 -8.29
C ILE A 138 -16.58 -10.98 -9.29
N VAL A 139 -16.33 -11.88 -10.25
CA VAL A 139 -17.31 -12.27 -11.27
C VAL A 139 -18.48 -13.01 -10.62
N ALA A 140 -18.21 -13.95 -9.72
CA ALA A 140 -19.25 -14.67 -9.00
C ALA A 140 -20.06 -13.75 -8.06
N GLY A 141 -19.42 -12.74 -7.47
CA GLY A 141 -20.08 -11.68 -6.70
C GLY A 141 -20.78 -10.62 -7.54
N ARG A 142 -20.76 -10.73 -8.88
CA ARG A 142 -21.35 -9.78 -9.85
C ARG A 142 -20.96 -8.32 -9.60
N ASN A 143 -19.77 -8.07 -9.05
CA ASN A 143 -19.32 -6.71 -8.72
C ASN A 143 -18.48 -6.09 -9.84
N TRP A 144 -19.16 -5.78 -10.96
CA TRP A 144 -18.55 -5.22 -12.17
C TRP A 144 -17.77 -3.93 -11.93
N ARG A 145 -18.19 -3.11 -10.94
CA ARG A 145 -17.53 -1.84 -10.58
C ARG A 145 -16.10 -2.03 -10.08
N ASN A 146 -15.75 -3.21 -9.58
CA ASN A 146 -14.43 -3.52 -9.05
C ASN A 146 -13.55 -4.33 -10.02
N LEU A 147 -14.04 -4.65 -11.23
CA LEU A 147 -13.21 -5.28 -12.27
C LEU A 147 -12.03 -4.41 -12.71
N ILE A 148 -12.13 -3.09 -12.55
CA ILE A 148 -11.02 -2.17 -12.77
C ILE A 148 -9.74 -2.57 -12.00
N VAL A 149 -9.90 -3.19 -10.82
CA VAL A 149 -8.76 -3.68 -10.02
C VAL A 149 -8.13 -4.90 -10.65
N LEU A 150 -8.95 -5.79 -11.20
CA LEU A 150 -8.49 -6.98 -11.88
C LEU A 150 -7.76 -6.62 -13.16
N ALA A 151 -8.25 -5.61 -13.90
CA ALA A 151 -7.54 -5.04 -15.05
C ALA A 151 -6.16 -4.50 -14.66
N MET A 152 -6.09 -3.67 -13.60
CA MET A 152 -4.80 -3.17 -13.09
C MET A 152 -3.89 -4.31 -12.60
N LEU A 153 -4.43 -5.37 -12.01
CA LEU A 153 -3.62 -6.53 -11.63
C LEU A 153 -3.09 -7.27 -12.88
N GLY A 154 -3.87 -7.33 -13.95
CA GLY A 154 -3.45 -7.81 -15.26
C GLY A 154 -2.30 -6.99 -15.85
N ASP A 155 -2.42 -5.66 -15.83
CA ASP A 155 -1.34 -4.76 -16.27
C ASP A 155 -0.06 -4.94 -15.44
N PHE A 156 -0.21 -5.18 -14.13
CA PHE A 156 0.91 -5.46 -13.24
C PHE A 156 1.60 -6.79 -13.55
N ILE A 157 0.83 -7.84 -13.85
CA ILE A 157 1.36 -9.13 -14.32
C ILE A 157 2.06 -8.96 -15.67
N LEU A 158 1.46 -8.20 -16.58
CA LEU A 158 2.03 -7.92 -17.89
C LEU A 158 3.38 -7.18 -17.73
N GLY A 159 3.44 -6.14 -16.89
CA GLY A 159 4.68 -5.45 -16.56
C GLY A 159 5.75 -6.40 -16.00
N ASN A 160 5.36 -7.35 -15.15
CA ASN A 160 6.28 -8.36 -14.63
C ASN A 160 6.80 -9.30 -15.73
N ALA A 161 5.92 -9.74 -16.62
CA ALA A 161 6.28 -10.61 -17.74
C ALA A 161 7.22 -9.89 -18.72
N LEU A 162 6.95 -8.62 -19.04
CA LEU A 162 7.86 -7.79 -19.83
C LEU A 162 9.21 -7.62 -19.14
N PHE A 163 9.25 -7.42 -17.82
CA PHE A 163 10.50 -7.27 -17.09
C PHE A 163 11.38 -8.52 -17.21
N HIS A 164 10.81 -9.73 -17.04
CA HIS A 164 11.55 -10.98 -17.24
C HIS A 164 11.97 -11.19 -18.70
N TRP A 165 11.15 -10.75 -19.66
CA TRP A 165 11.48 -10.81 -21.08
C TRP A 165 12.66 -9.89 -21.44
N GLU A 166 12.68 -8.66 -20.93
CA GLU A 166 13.77 -7.70 -21.10
C GLU A 166 15.06 -8.22 -20.44
N ALA A 167 14.95 -8.76 -19.22
CA ALA A 167 16.08 -9.37 -18.53
C ALA A 167 16.65 -10.59 -19.27
N ALA A 168 15.79 -11.42 -19.89
CA ALA A 168 16.22 -12.57 -20.68
C ALA A 168 17.00 -12.17 -21.95
N ARG A 169 16.80 -10.96 -22.46
CA ARG A 169 17.54 -10.41 -23.62
C ARG A 169 18.88 -9.80 -23.24
N GLY A 170 19.19 -9.71 -21.94
CA GLY A 170 20.40 -9.03 -21.45
C GLY A 170 20.29 -7.50 -21.44
N ASP A 171 19.10 -6.95 -21.62
CA ASP A 171 18.85 -5.52 -21.49
C ASP A 171 18.80 -5.11 -20.01
N HIS A 172 19.05 -3.83 -19.73
CA HIS A 172 18.90 -3.27 -18.38
C HIS A 172 17.42 -3.14 -18.04
N ALA A 173 16.80 -4.24 -17.57
CA ALA A 173 15.37 -4.32 -17.24
C ALA A 173 14.91 -3.23 -16.24
N ALA A 174 15.80 -2.73 -15.38
CA ALA A 174 15.54 -1.59 -14.49
C ALA A 174 15.18 -0.27 -15.23
N GLN A 175 15.50 -0.13 -16.51
CA GLN A 175 15.13 1.03 -17.34
C GLN A 175 14.15 0.65 -18.45
N GLY A 176 13.72 -0.61 -18.47
CA GLY A 176 12.83 -1.15 -19.48
C GLY A 176 11.38 -0.75 -19.29
N TYR A 177 10.58 -1.08 -20.30
CA TYR A 177 9.16 -0.81 -20.33
C TYR A 177 8.41 -1.63 -19.27
N GLY A 178 8.91 -2.81 -18.90
CA GLY A 178 8.31 -3.67 -17.87
C GLY A 178 8.25 -3.00 -16.50
N LEU A 179 9.36 -2.38 -16.06
CA LEU A 179 9.41 -1.65 -14.80
C LEU A 179 8.50 -0.41 -14.84
N GLY A 180 8.54 0.35 -15.94
CA GLY A 180 7.69 1.53 -16.12
C GLY A 180 6.21 1.19 -16.05
N LEU A 181 5.79 0.12 -16.73
CA LEU A 181 4.40 -0.35 -16.72
C LEU A 181 3.98 -0.84 -15.34
N GLY A 182 4.81 -1.65 -14.67
CA GLY A 182 4.53 -2.14 -13.32
C GLY A 182 4.42 -1.01 -12.31
N LEU A 183 5.33 -0.04 -12.37
CA LEU A 183 5.34 1.11 -11.47
C LEU A 183 4.14 2.02 -11.75
N GLY A 184 3.90 2.39 -13.01
CA GLY A 184 2.74 3.19 -13.38
C GLY A 184 1.42 2.55 -12.92
N THR A 185 1.29 1.24 -13.10
CA THR A 185 0.14 0.47 -12.62
C THR A 185 0.00 0.51 -11.10
N ALA A 186 1.11 0.36 -10.37
CA ALA A 186 1.12 0.51 -8.92
C ALA A 186 0.68 1.91 -8.45
N ILE A 187 1.23 2.96 -9.07
CA ILE A 187 0.85 4.36 -8.81
C ILE A 187 -0.66 4.54 -9.04
N MET A 188 -1.15 4.06 -10.17
CA MET A 188 -2.56 4.13 -10.55
C MET A 188 -3.46 3.40 -9.54
N MET A 189 -3.09 2.18 -9.16
CA MET A 189 -3.86 1.38 -8.20
C MET A 189 -3.93 2.07 -6.84
N ILE A 190 -2.82 2.65 -6.35
CA ILE A 190 -2.80 3.45 -5.12
C ILE A 190 -3.71 4.68 -5.27
N ALA A 191 -3.61 5.42 -6.38
CA ALA A 191 -4.40 6.63 -6.63
C ALA A 191 -5.91 6.34 -6.65
N VAL A 192 -6.33 5.25 -7.30
CA VAL A 192 -7.73 4.84 -7.39
C VAL A 192 -8.26 4.34 -6.03
N LYS A 193 -7.50 3.49 -5.34
CA LYS A 193 -7.94 2.90 -4.06
C LYS A 193 -7.94 3.89 -2.91
N ARG A 194 -6.89 4.72 -2.78
CA ARG A 194 -6.88 5.85 -1.83
C ARG A 194 -7.97 6.86 -2.20
N GLY A 195 -8.18 7.10 -3.49
CA GLY A 195 -9.21 7.98 -4.04
C GLY A 195 -10.61 7.74 -3.47
N ARG A 196 -10.96 6.49 -3.15
CA ARG A 196 -12.28 6.10 -2.61
C ARG A 196 -12.30 5.90 -1.09
N ARG A 197 -11.27 5.25 -0.51
CA ARG A 197 -11.27 4.91 0.93
C ARG A 197 -11.05 6.12 1.83
N VAL A 198 -10.13 7.01 1.46
CA VAL A 198 -9.80 8.18 2.29
C VAL A 198 -11.03 9.09 2.50
N PRO A 199 -11.76 9.50 1.44
CA PRO A 199 -12.96 10.33 1.64
C PRO A 199 -14.07 9.65 2.42
N SER A 200 -14.25 8.33 2.24
CA SER A 200 -15.26 7.58 2.99
C SER A 200 -14.96 7.56 4.50
N ILE A 201 -13.70 7.35 4.88
CA ILE A 201 -13.28 7.40 6.29
C ILE A 201 -13.43 8.82 6.85
N THR A 202 -12.98 9.83 6.10
CA THR A 202 -13.07 11.25 6.50
C THR A 202 -14.52 11.69 6.66
N SER A 203 -15.42 11.32 5.73
CA SER A 203 -16.85 11.62 5.81
C SER A 203 -17.49 10.91 7.00
N ASN A 204 -17.23 9.62 7.19
CA ASN A 204 -17.75 8.86 8.34
C ASN A 204 -17.30 9.47 9.69
N TRP A 205 -16.07 9.97 9.78
CA TRP A 205 -15.56 10.64 10.98
C TRP A 205 -16.21 12.01 11.22
N LEU A 206 -16.39 12.82 10.18
CA LEU A 206 -17.04 14.14 10.28
C LEU A 206 -18.53 14.05 10.61
N VAL A 207 -19.23 13.06 10.07
CA VAL A 207 -20.63 12.75 10.42
C VAL A 207 -20.74 12.40 11.91
N LYS A 208 -19.84 11.55 12.42
CA LYS A 208 -19.79 11.23 13.86
C LYS A 208 -19.53 12.45 14.74
N ARG A 209 -18.79 13.44 14.25
CA ARG A 209 -18.50 14.71 14.93
C ARG A 209 -19.59 15.77 14.76
N ARG A 210 -20.70 15.47 14.07
CA ARG A 210 -21.79 16.42 13.74
C ARG A 210 -21.27 17.73 13.12
N SER A 211 -20.26 17.64 12.25
CA SER A 211 -19.75 18.82 11.55
C SER A 211 -20.77 19.33 10.53
N SER A 212 -20.95 20.65 10.43
CA SER A 212 -21.85 21.30 9.47
C SER A 212 -21.34 21.27 8.02
N VAL A 213 -20.06 20.92 7.80
CA VAL A 213 -19.44 20.88 6.47
C VAL A 213 -18.95 19.46 6.18
N LEU A 214 -19.60 18.80 5.22
CA LEU A 214 -19.22 17.47 4.75
C LEU A 214 -18.23 17.57 3.57
N PRO A 215 -17.31 16.60 3.41
CA PRO A 215 -16.42 16.54 2.26
C PRO A 215 -17.23 16.36 0.96
N VAL A 216 -16.70 16.91 -0.14
CA VAL A 216 -17.27 16.68 -1.48
C VAL A 216 -17.33 15.16 -1.76
N PRO A 217 -18.44 14.63 -2.32
CA PRO A 217 -18.57 13.22 -2.60
C PRO A 217 -17.42 12.69 -3.48
N PRO A 218 -16.92 11.47 -3.25
CA PRO A 218 -15.89 10.89 -4.10
C PRO A 218 -16.40 10.68 -5.54
N MET A 219 -15.51 10.74 -6.53
CA MET A 219 -15.81 10.45 -7.94
C MET A 219 -16.63 11.49 -8.72
N GLN A 220 -16.54 12.77 -8.34
CA GLN A 220 -16.99 13.89 -9.18
C GLN A 220 -16.23 13.95 -10.52
N SER A 221 -16.74 14.73 -11.49
CA SER A 221 -16.08 14.93 -12.81
C SER A 221 -14.60 15.31 -12.68
N PHE A 222 -14.26 16.16 -11.72
CA PHE A 222 -12.88 16.53 -11.41
C PHE A 222 -12.02 15.34 -10.95
N ASP A 223 -12.57 14.46 -10.10
CA ASP A 223 -11.88 13.26 -9.62
C ASP A 223 -11.60 12.28 -10.78
N LYS A 224 -12.53 12.17 -11.73
CA LYS A 224 -12.35 11.36 -12.95
C LYS A 224 -11.31 12.00 -13.87
N ALA A 225 -11.39 13.31 -14.10
CA ALA A 225 -10.43 14.05 -14.92
C ALA A 225 -9.00 13.94 -14.37
N ALA A 226 -8.81 14.05 -13.05
CA ALA A 226 -7.51 13.87 -12.41
C ALA A 226 -6.97 12.44 -12.59
N LEU A 227 -7.82 11.41 -12.48
CA LEU A 227 -7.42 10.02 -12.73
C LEU A 227 -7.09 9.77 -14.20
N VAL A 228 -7.87 10.31 -15.14
CA VAL A 228 -7.59 10.20 -16.59
C VAL A 228 -6.27 10.91 -16.93
N ALA A 229 -6.06 12.11 -16.40
CA ALA A 229 -4.78 12.82 -16.55
C ALA A 229 -3.61 11.97 -16.04
N LEU A 230 -3.76 11.31 -14.89
CA LEU A 230 -2.73 10.40 -14.37
C LEU A 230 -2.50 9.20 -15.30
N VAL A 231 -3.54 8.57 -15.86
CA VAL A 231 -3.38 7.47 -16.84
C VAL A 231 -2.57 7.95 -18.04
N VAL A 232 -2.95 9.10 -18.62
CA VAL A 232 -2.28 9.65 -19.82
C VAL A 232 -0.82 9.99 -19.51
N SER A 233 -0.55 10.63 -18.38
CA SER A 233 0.82 10.99 -17.99
C SER A 233 1.69 9.75 -17.74
N LEU A 234 1.14 8.69 -17.15
CA LEU A 234 1.86 7.44 -16.95
C LEU A 234 2.09 6.68 -18.26
N ALA A 235 1.11 6.66 -19.18
CA ALA A 235 1.27 6.07 -20.50
C ALA A 235 2.34 6.80 -21.33
N LEU A 236 2.35 8.14 -21.29
CA LEU A 236 3.41 8.97 -21.88
C LEU A 236 4.76 8.69 -21.24
N TRP A 237 4.81 8.45 -19.93
CA TRP A 237 6.05 8.12 -19.23
C TRP A 237 6.61 6.75 -19.62
N VAL A 238 5.75 5.76 -19.81
CA VAL A 238 6.18 4.44 -20.30
C VAL A 238 6.66 4.51 -21.74
N GLY A 239 5.95 5.22 -22.62
CA GLY A 239 6.32 5.29 -24.05
C GLY A 239 7.47 6.26 -24.37
N LEU A 240 7.50 7.41 -23.70
CA LEU A 240 8.43 8.53 -23.95
C LEU A 240 9.00 9.06 -22.62
N PRO A 241 9.85 8.29 -21.91
CA PRO A 241 10.28 8.62 -20.56
C PRO A 241 11.08 9.93 -20.47
N LEU A 242 11.77 10.32 -21.56
CA LEU A 242 12.62 11.52 -21.63
C LEU A 242 11.96 12.71 -22.35
N GLY A 243 10.69 12.60 -22.74
CA GLY A 243 9.96 13.66 -23.44
C GLY A 243 9.65 14.87 -22.54
N SER A 244 9.84 16.08 -23.06
CA SER A 244 9.40 17.31 -22.38
C SER A 244 7.89 17.31 -22.12
N LEU A 245 7.11 16.77 -23.07
CA LEU A 245 5.66 16.55 -22.95
C LEU A 245 5.30 15.67 -21.75
N THR A 246 6.07 14.60 -21.52
CA THR A 246 5.89 13.69 -20.37
C THR A 246 6.10 14.42 -19.05
N GLY A 247 7.15 15.25 -18.97
CA GLY A 247 7.42 16.08 -17.79
C GLY A 247 6.27 17.04 -17.48
N VAL A 248 5.76 17.74 -18.49
CA VAL A 248 4.60 18.65 -18.35
C VAL A 248 3.35 17.87 -17.93
N ALA A 249 3.06 16.74 -18.56
CA ALA A 249 1.91 15.91 -18.25
C ALA A 249 1.96 15.37 -16.81
N LEU A 250 3.12 14.91 -16.34
CA LEU A 250 3.29 14.44 -14.96
C LEU A 250 3.18 15.59 -13.95
N ALA A 251 3.71 16.77 -14.27
CA ALA A 251 3.56 17.96 -13.42
C ALA A 251 2.09 18.38 -13.29
N LEU A 252 1.35 18.42 -14.40
CA LEU A 252 -0.09 18.70 -14.40
C LEU A 252 -0.87 17.67 -13.60
N ALA A 253 -0.56 16.37 -13.77
CA ALA A 253 -1.17 15.32 -12.96
C ALA A 253 -0.88 15.51 -11.47
N GLY A 254 0.37 15.84 -11.09
CA GLY A 254 0.75 16.16 -9.71
C GLY A 254 -0.07 17.32 -9.12
N VAL A 255 -0.22 18.42 -9.87
CA VAL A 255 -1.03 19.57 -9.46
C VAL A 255 -2.50 19.18 -9.30
N LEU A 256 -3.08 18.46 -10.26
CA LEU A 256 -4.47 17.98 -10.18
C LEU A 256 -4.69 17.08 -8.96
N HIS A 257 -3.73 16.20 -8.65
CA HIS A 257 -3.78 15.34 -7.49
C HIS A 257 -3.59 16.10 -6.16
N ALA A 258 -2.79 17.18 -6.14
CA ALA A 258 -2.66 18.07 -5.00
C ALA A 258 -3.96 18.88 -4.76
N LEU A 259 -4.55 19.44 -5.82
CA LEU A 259 -5.86 20.12 -5.76
C LEU A 259 -6.98 19.16 -5.31
N ARG A 260 -6.88 17.90 -5.73
CA ARG A 260 -7.79 16.85 -5.27
C ARG A 260 -7.67 16.61 -3.77
N LEU A 261 -6.47 16.72 -3.19
CA LEU A 261 -6.25 16.58 -1.75
C LEU A 261 -6.83 17.77 -0.97
N THR A 262 -6.66 19.00 -1.46
CA THR A 262 -7.15 20.21 -0.77
C THR A 262 -8.66 20.27 -0.75
N ARG A 263 -9.33 19.85 -1.84
CA ARG A 263 -10.80 19.73 -1.93
C ARG A 263 -11.41 18.74 -0.94
N ARG A 264 -10.61 17.82 -0.38
CA ARG A 264 -11.08 16.75 0.52
C ARG A 264 -11.08 17.13 2.00
N ALA A 265 -10.86 18.40 2.33
CA ALA A 265 -10.90 18.94 3.70
C ALA A 265 -10.01 18.19 4.72
N GLY A 266 -8.94 17.53 4.26
CA GLY A 266 -8.03 16.75 5.11
C GLY A 266 -7.38 17.57 6.23
N HIS A 267 -7.23 18.88 6.00
CA HIS A 267 -6.72 19.83 6.98
C HIS A 267 -7.58 19.94 8.26
N ARG A 268 -8.87 19.58 8.19
CA ARG A 268 -9.77 19.59 9.36
C ARG A 268 -9.74 18.29 10.16
N THR A 269 -9.09 17.25 9.64
CA THR A 269 -8.93 15.94 10.31
C THR A 269 -7.60 15.76 11.02
N PHE A 270 -6.81 16.83 11.16
CA PHE A 270 -5.53 16.81 11.86
C PHE A 270 -5.64 16.49 13.37
N ALA A 271 -6.83 16.46 13.96
CA ALA A 271 -6.99 15.97 15.33
C ALA A 271 -6.73 14.45 15.47
N GLU A 272 -6.86 13.67 14.39
CA GLU A 272 -6.74 12.22 14.40
C GLU A 272 -5.38 11.76 13.79
N PRO A 273 -4.48 11.15 14.57
CA PRO A 273 -3.17 10.68 14.09
C PRO A 273 -3.26 9.72 12.90
N LEU A 274 -4.30 8.89 12.86
CA LEU A 274 -4.52 7.92 11.78
C LEU A 274 -4.85 8.59 10.44
N VAL A 275 -5.59 9.70 10.46
CA VAL A 275 -5.94 10.45 9.25
C VAL A 275 -4.80 11.36 8.80
N LYS A 276 -3.98 11.86 9.74
CA LYS A 276 -2.74 12.60 9.47
C LYS A 276 -1.74 11.81 8.64
N VAL A 277 -1.38 10.60 9.07
CA VAL A 277 -0.40 9.76 8.36
C VAL A 277 -0.87 9.44 6.94
N LEU A 278 -2.17 9.25 6.75
CA LEU A 278 -2.76 8.97 5.44
C LEU A 278 -2.68 10.17 4.47
N HIS A 279 -2.87 11.39 4.96
CA HIS A 279 -2.72 12.62 4.16
C HIS A 279 -1.25 12.98 3.93
N ALA A 280 -0.39 12.81 4.93
CA ALA A 280 1.05 13.01 4.81
C ALA A 280 1.65 12.05 3.75
N GLY A 281 1.26 10.77 3.78
CA GLY A 281 1.67 9.79 2.78
C GLY A 281 1.09 10.04 1.38
N TYR A 282 0.06 10.87 1.22
CA TYR A 282 -0.44 11.30 -0.09
C TYR A 282 0.32 12.53 -0.58
N ALA A 283 0.56 13.51 0.30
CA ALA A 283 1.34 14.70 -0.02
C ALA A 283 2.77 14.33 -0.44
N VAL A 284 3.48 13.49 0.31
CA VAL A 284 4.84 13.09 -0.03
C VAL A 284 4.90 12.39 -1.40
N PHE A 285 3.93 11.53 -1.70
CA PHE A 285 3.93 10.75 -2.93
C PHE A 285 3.66 11.60 -4.20
N PHE A 286 2.78 12.60 -4.12
CA PHE A 286 2.41 13.44 -5.28
C PHE A 286 3.15 14.77 -5.36
N LEU A 287 3.72 15.26 -4.25
CA LEU A 287 4.42 16.55 -4.19
C LEU A 287 5.95 16.40 -4.40
N SER A 288 6.51 15.21 -4.21
CA SER A 288 7.92 14.89 -4.51
C SER A 288 8.38 15.33 -5.92
N PRO A 289 7.59 15.18 -7.01
CA PRO A 289 8.03 15.61 -8.34
C PRO A 289 8.09 17.14 -8.55
N SER A 290 7.58 17.97 -7.63
CA SER A 290 7.38 19.41 -7.88
C SER A 290 8.51 20.33 -7.37
N ILE A 291 9.60 19.79 -6.79
CA ILE A 291 10.66 20.61 -6.19
C ILE A 291 11.84 20.75 -7.18
N PRO A 292 12.01 21.90 -7.86
CA PRO A 292 13.22 22.17 -8.64
C PRO A 292 14.41 22.36 -7.70
N VAL A 293 15.33 21.39 -7.68
CA VAL A 293 16.59 21.52 -6.94
C VAL A 293 17.58 22.36 -7.76
N ARG A 294 17.95 23.54 -7.25
CA ARG A 294 19.22 24.19 -7.61
C ARG A 294 20.36 23.39 -6.95
N PRO A 295 21.30 22.79 -7.71
CA PRO A 295 22.32 21.93 -7.11
C PRO A 295 23.48 22.75 -6.53
N PRO A 296 23.91 22.52 -5.28
CA PRO A 296 25.25 22.89 -4.84
C PRO A 296 26.23 21.72 -5.07
N LEU A 297 27.27 21.99 -5.86
CA LEU A 297 28.66 21.45 -5.81
C LEU A 297 28.90 19.92 -5.69
N ARG A 298 29.38 19.29 -6.77
CA ARG A 298 30.68 18.54 -6.89
C ARG A 298 30.94 18.02 -8.33
N PRO A 299 32.18 18.05 -8.87
CA PRO A 299 32.49 17.67 -10.26
C PRO A 299 32.35 16.18 -10.61
N TRP A 300 32.55 15.28 -9.63
CA TRP A 300 32.57 13.82 -9.85
C TRP A 300 31.18 13.20 -10.12
N LEU A 301 30.09 13.92 -9.84
CA LEU A 301 28.73 13.52 -10.23
C LEU A 301 28.35 13.93 -11.67
N ARG A 302 29.17 14.73 -12.36
CA ARG A 302 28.80 15.33 -13.66
C ARG A 302 28.93 14.38 -14.84
N ALA A 303 29.73 13.32 -14.74
CA ALA A 303 30.01 12.43 -15.87
C ALA A 303 28.96 11.34 -16.10
N ARG A 304 28.04 11.08 -15.15
CA ARG A 304 27.05 10.00 -15.28
C ARG A 304 25.58 10.42 -15.23
N LEU A 305 25.29 11.71 -15.00
CA LEU A 305 23.92 12.18 -14.81
C LEU A 305 23.70 13.57 -15.42
N ARG A 306 23.26 13.60 -16.68
CA ARG A 306 22.26 14.56 -17.19
C ARG A 306 21.42 13.87 -18.28
N PRO A 307 20.07 13.99 -18.32
CA PRO A 307 19.15 14.69 -17.40
C PRO A 307 18.07 13.75 -16.81
N SER A 308 18.02 13.58 -15.49
CA SER A 308 16.94 12.84 -14.82
C SER A 308 16.59 13.40 -13.44
N SER A 309 16.51 14.73 -13.32
CA SER A 309 16.04 15.36 -12.08
C SER A 309 14.58 15.02 -11.74
N PHE A 310 13.81 14.48 -12.70
CA PHE A 310 12.41 14.12 -12.52
C PHE A 310 12.21 12.65 -12.10
N CYS A 311 12.89 11.70 -12.76
CA CYS A 311 12.85 10.27 -12.39
C CYS A 311 13.55 9.99 -11.05
N ALA A 312 14.60 10.74 -10.70
CA ALA A 312 15.28 10.62 -9.41
C ALA A 312 14.39 11.01 -8.21
N GLY A 313 13.32 11.79 -8.42
CA GLY A 313 12.37 12.19 -7.37
C GLY A 313 11.44 11.06 -6.91
N LEU A 314 11.24 10.04 -7.75
CA LEU A 314 10.38 8.89 -7.46
C LEU A 314 11.15 7.76 -6.73
N PHE A 315 12.48 7.72 -6.88
CA PHE A 315 13.36 6.64 -6.38
C PHE A 315 14.43 7.11 -5.39
N ARG A 316 14.22 8.23 -4.69
CA ARG A 316 15.18 8.64 -3.65
C ARG A 316 14.94 7.83 -2.35
N PRO A 317 15.87 6.99 -1.89
CA PRO A 317 15.80 6.45 -0.54
C PRO A 317 15.95 7.61 0.44
N VAL A 318 14.95 7.78 1.30
CA VAL A 318 14.99 8.76 2.39
C VAL A 318 15.90 8.22 3.48
N THR A 319 17.18 8.59 3.42
CA THR A 319 18.07 8.47 4.58
C THR A 319 17.91 9.72 5.46
N GLY A 320 17.39 9.49 6.66
CA GLY A 320 17.75 10.23 7.88
C GLY A 320 17.33 11.70 7.96
N ARG A 321 16.18 11.94 8.60
CA ARG A 321 16.10 12.68 9.88
C ARG A 321 14.63 12.90 10.26
N ALA A 322 14.13 12.01 11.11
CA ALA A 322 12.99 12.29 11.99
C ALA A 322 13.32 11.78 13.41
N GLY A 323 14.49 12.17 13.91
CA GLY A 323 14.67 12.34 15.35
C GLY A 323 14.03 13.68 15.72
N LEU A 324 13.31 13.72 16.85
CA LEU A 324 12.53 14.85 17.41
C LEU A 324 11.02 14.83 17.11
N ALA A 325 10.34 13.76 17.52
CA ALA A 325 8.91 13.83 17.88
C ALA A 325 8.61 13.17 19.24
N HIS A 326 9.64 13.01 20.09
CA HIS A 326 9.49 12.76 21.53
C HIS A 326 9.96 13.99 22.31
N ARG A 327 9.11 15.02 22.36
CA ARG A 327 8.91 15.81 23.57
C ARG A 327 7.40 15.98 23.71
N GLY A 328 6.84 15.15 24.58
CA GLY A 328 5.46 15.27 24.99
C GLY A 328 5.22 16.64 25.60
N GLY A 329 4.13 17.27 25.18
CA GLY A 329 3.56 18.40 25.91
C GLY A 329 3.03 17.91 27.25
N GLY A 330 3.87 17.97 28.27
CA GLY A 330 3.46 17.98 29.66
C GLY A 330 3.33 19.44 30.10
N ARG A 331 2.11 19.87 30.41
CA ARG A 331 1.89 21.05 31.25
C ARG A 331 2.24 20.63 32.68
N CYS A 332 3.24 21.26 33.27
CA CYS A 332 3.39 21.43 34.73
C CYS A 332 4.15 22.74 34.98
N ALA A 333 3.69 23.48 35.97
CA ALA A 333 4.16 24.79 36.41
C ALA A 333 5.58 24.73 37.03
N PRO A 334 6.28 25.88 37.20
CA PRO A 334 7.66 25.91 37.63
C PRO A 334 7.78 25.86 39.16
N CYS A 335 8.70 25.04 39.68
CA CYS A 335 9.31 25.19 41.01
C CYS A 335 10.66 24.47 41.06
N ASP A 336 11.51 24.97 41.95
CA ASP A 336 12.98 25.00 42.02
C ASP A 336 13.78 23.69 42.16
N PRO A 337 15.12 23.75 41.95
CA PRO A 337 16.01 22.60 41.94
C PRO A 337 16.62 22.34 43.33
N LEU A 338 16.65 21.07 43.78
CA LEU A 338 17.59 20.53 44.78
C LEU A 338 17.29 19.04 45.01
N GLY A 339 18.33 18.19 45.05
CA GLY A 339 18.26 16.88 45.74
C GLY A 339 18.79 15.68 44.97
N LEU A 340 19.96 15.22 45.39
CA LEU A 340 20.68 13.98 45.05
C LEU A 340 19.84 12.66 45.11
N GLY A 341 20.34 11.62 44.41
CA GLY A 341 20.50 10.30 45.04
C GLY A 341 20.02 9.06 44.25
N THR A 342 20.98 8.38 43.59
CA THR A 342 21.30 6.92 43.69
C THR A 342 20.14 5.90 43.82
N MET A 343 19.90 5.07 42.79
CA MET A 343 20.40 3.68 42.61
C MET A 343 19.60 2.57 43.33
N THR A 344 19.42 1.46 42.60
CA THR A 344 19.05 0.08 43.01
C THR A 344 17.58 -0.32 43.23
N GLY A 345 17.05 -1.10 42.27
CA GLY A 345 16.70 -2.51 42.48
C GLY A 345 15.28 -2.90 42.96
N PRO A 346 14.79 -4.13 42.63
CA PRO A 346 13.37 -4.45 42.47
C PRO A 346 12.79 -5.49 43.46
N CYS A 347 11.48 -5.51 43.68
CA CYS A 347 10.66 -6.66 44.17
C CYS A 347 9.18 -6.22 44.19
N ALA A 348 8.23 -6.86 43.49
CA ALA A 348 7.59 -8.18 43.71
C ALA A 348 6.42 -8.14 44.72
N THR A 349 5.31 -8.79 44.32
CA THR A 349 4.15 -9.27 45.13
C THR A 349 3.22 -8.18 45.69
N ASP A 350 1.90 -8.31 45.87
CA ASP A 350 1.01 -9.47 45.91
C ASP A 350 -0.46 -9.05 45.64
N ARG A 351 -1.31 -10.06 45.47
CA ARG A 351 -2.76 -10.14 45.27
C ARG A 351 -3.64 -9.44 46.30
N GLN A 352 -4.91 -9.35 45.86
CA GLN A 352 -6.22 -9.30 46.55
C GLN A 352 -6.89 -7.94 46.34
N GLY A 353 -8.15 -7.81 45.95
CA GLY A 353 -9.31 -8.70 45.88
C GLY A 353 -10.51 -7.76 45.87
N GLY A 354 -11.48 -7.94 44.97
CA GLY A 354 -12.64 -7.05 44.90
C GLY A 354 -13.47 -7.26 43.64
N GLY A 355 -14.45 -8.15 43.74
CA GLY A 355 -15.39 -8.44 42.67
C GLY A 355 -16.55 -7.45 42.56
N LEU A 356 -16.91 -7.18 41.30
CA LEU A 356 -18.27 -6.97 40.73
C LEU A 356 -19.08 -5.72 41.16
N PRO A 357 -20.13 -5.31 40.40
CA PRO A 357 -20.71 -5.90 39.18
C PRO A 357 -20.96 -4.92 37.99
N TYR A 358 -21.20 -5.54 36.82
CA TYR A 358 -21.85 -4.98 35.63
C TYR A 358 -23.25 -4.42 35.90
N PRO A 359 -23.72 -3.42 35.12
CA PRO A 359 -25.12 -3.29 34.80
C PRO A 359 -25.36 -3.54 33.30
N GLY A 360 -26.05 -4.64 33.00
CA GLY A 360 -26.80 -4.81 31.77
C GLY A 360 -28.18 -4.16 31.92
N ALA A 361 -28.53 -3.27 30.99
CA ALA A 361 -29.91 -2.83 30.79
C ALA A 361 -30.19 -2.81 29.29
N VAL A 362 -30.78 -3.91 28.81
CA VAL A 362 -31.37 -4.04 27.48
C VAL A 362 -32.82 -3.57 27.61
N HIS A 363 -33.10 -2.32 27.23
CA HIS A 363 -34.48 -1.89 26.96
C HIS A 363 -34.75 -1.99 25.46
N ARG A 364 -35.59 -2.97 25.10
CA ARG A 364 -36.30 -3.03 23.82
C ARG A 364 -37.31 -1.88 23.77
N ALA A 365 -37.22 -1.02 22.76
CA ALA A 365 -38.27 -0.09 22.39
C ALA A 365 -39.25 -0.79 21.41
N PRO A 366 -40.57 -0.74 21.63
CA PRO A 366 -41.55 -1.17 20.65
C PRO A 366 -41.76 -0.09 19.57
N LYS A 367 -41.63 -0.49 18.30
CA LYS A 367 -42.14 0.26 17.14
C LYS A 367 -43.59 -0.16 16.89
N SER A 368 -44.55 0.71 17.20
CA SER A 368 -45.88 0.70 16.58
C SER A 368 -46.70 1.91 17.05
N VAL A 369 -46.58 3.02 16.32
CA VAL A 369 -47.59 4.08 16.28
C VAL A 369 -47.91 4.29 14.81
N LEU A 370 -48.91 3.54 14.32
CA LEU A 370 -49.57 3.77 13.05
C LEU A 370 -50.97 4.27 13.41
N LEU A 371 -51.22 5.53 13.05
CA LEU A 371 -52.48 6.22 13.18
C LEU A 371 -53.56 5.46 12.38
N GLY A 372 -54.61 5.04 13.08
CA GLY A 372 -55.88 4.65 12.46
C GLY A 372 -56.74 5.88 12.23
N VAL A 373 -57.20 6.07 10.99
CA VAL A 373 -58.27 7.01 10.64
C VAL A 373 -59.18 6.35 9.60
N SER A 374 -60.49 6.45 9.87
CA SER A 374 -61.68 6.17 9.04
C SER A 374 -62.19 4.72 8.99
N PRO A 375 -63.53 4.49 8.89
CA PRO A 375 -64.56 5.42 8.40
C PRO A 375 -65.85 5.53 9.26
N LEU A 376 -66.63 6.58 8.98
CA LEU A 376 -68.08 6.71 9.24
C LEU A 376 -68.69 7.43 8.01
N PRO A 377 -70.01 7.39 7.78
CA PRO A 377 -71.05 6.63 8.48
C PRO A 377 -71.57 5.40 7.71
#